data_AF-A0AAE3K5D6-F1
#
_entry.id   AF-A0AAE3K5D6-F1
#
_cell.length_a   1.000
_cell.length_b   1.000
_cell.length_c   1.000
_cell.angle_alpha   90.00
_cell.angle_beta   90.00
_cell.angle_gamma   90.00
#
_symmetry.space_group_name_H-M   'P 1'
#
loop_
_entity.id
_entity.type
_entity.pdbx_description
1 polymer ?
#
loop_
_entity_poly.entity_id
_entity_poly.type
_entity_poly.pdbx_seq_one_letter_code
_entity_poly.pdbx_strand_id
1 'polypeptide(L)'
;MRWLKKREVVVYYLLYRKFRFDKFNAGEALDALKPYFSKKVSLSVIKYLSKKGLVNSLGNSEYSLVPFEEFLYLTSYEYIKRRSTLRRRTRG
;
A
#
# COMPACT_ATOMS: atom_id res chain seq x y z
N MET A 1 13.42 -5.57 3.60
CA MET A 1 12.02 -5.11 3.65
C MET A 1 11.10 -6.25 3.20
N ARG A 2 10.03 -6.59 3.94
CA ARG A 2 9.10 -7.65 3.53
C ARG A 2 8.12 -7.10 2.49
N TRP A 3 8.07 -7.76 1.33
CA TRP A 3 7.12 -7.46 0.25
C TRP A 3 5.67 -7.61 0.71
N LEU A 4 4.74 -7.01 -0.03
CA LEU A 4 3.32 -7.17 0.25
C LEU A 4 2.88 -8.61 -0.02
N LYS A 5 2.05 -9.16 0.86
CA LYS A 5 1.34 -10.42 0.62
C LYS A 5 0.17 -10.19 -0.33
N LYS A 6 -0.28 -11.25 -1.00
CA LYS A 6 -1.45 -11.23 -1.90
C LYS A 6 -2.67 -10.51 -1.30
N ARG A 7 -2.97 -10.77 -0.02
CA ARG A 7 -4.08 -10.13 0.70
C ARG A 7 -3.94 -8.60 0.78
N GLU A 8 -2.74 -8.11 1.08
CA GLU A 8 -2.47 -6.68 1.23
C GLU A 8 -2.64 -5.96 -0.11
N VAL A 9 -2.16 -6.58 -1.19
CA VAL A 9 -2.34 -6.07 -2.57
C VAL A 9 -3.82 -6.03 -2.95
N VAL A 10 -4.59 -7.09 -2.67
CA VAL A 10 -6.03 -7.12 -2.99
C VAL A 10 -6.80 -6.07 -2.20
N VAL A 11 -6.52 -5.89 -0.90
CA VAL A 11 -7.17 -4.86 -0.09
C VAL A 11 -6.87 -3.47 -0.64
N TYR A 12 -5.61 -3.16 -0.94
CA TYR A 12 -5.24 -1.89 -1.56
C TYR A 12 -5.98 -1.66 -2.88
N TYR A 13 -6.03 -2.67 -3.75
CA TYR A 13 -6.73 -2.60 -5.03
C TYR A 13 -8.24 -2.34 -4.89
N LEU A 14 -8.90 -3.00 -3.93
CA LEU A 14 -10.34 -2.79 -3.67
C LEU A 14 -10.62 -1.38 -3.16
N LEU A 15 -9.79 -0.87 -2.25
CA LEU A 15 -9.87 0.50 -1.78
C LEU A 15 -9.64 1.48 -2.94
N TYR A 16 -8.64 1.24 -3.79
CA TYR A 16 -8.35 2.09 -4.94
C TYR A 16 -9.50 2.10 -5.95
N ARG A 17 -10.10 0.95 -6.23
CA ARG A 17 -11.28 0.88 -7.11
C ARG A 17 -12.46 1.70 -6.59
N LYS A 18 -12.63 1.79 -5.26
CA LYS A 18 -13.77 2.46 -4.64
C LYS A 18 -13.52 3.96 -4.42
N PHE A 19 -12.34 4.33 -3.94
CA PHE A 19 -12.04 5.67 -3.45
C PHE A 19 -10.95 6.38 -4.26
N ARG A 20 -10.29 5.69 -5.22
CA ARG A 20 -9.14 6.24 -5.96
C ARG A 20 -8.09 6.80 -4.99
N PHE A 21 -7.79 8.09 -5.09
CA PHE A 21 -6.90 8.81 -4.16
C PHE A 21 -7.67 9.81 -3.29
N ASP A 22 -9.00 9.78 -3.34
CA ASP A 22 -9.86 10.61 -2.52
C ASP A 22 -9.83 10.14 -1.06
N LYS A 23 -10.30 11.02 -0.17
CA LYS A 23 -10.41 10.71 1.25
C LYS A 23 -11.55 9.73 1.51
N PHE A 24 -11.34 8.84 2.46
CA PHE A 24 -12.37 7.93 2.96
C PHE A 24 -12.17 7.68 4.45
N ASN A 25 -13.25 7.37 5.17
CA ASN A 25 -13.17 7.03 6.59
C ASN A 25 -13.12 5.51 6.83
N ALA A 26 -12.84 5.12 8.08
CA ALA A 26 -12.77 3.72 8.48
C ALA A 26 -14.06 2.93 8.18
N GLY A 27 -15.24 3.55 8.34
CA GLY A 27 -16.54 2.93 8.07
C GLY A 27 -16.72 2.61 6.59
N GLU A 28 -16.44 3.58 5.73
CA GLU A 28 -16.50 3.42 4.27
C GLU A 28 -15.55 2.34 3.78
N ALA A 29 -14.31 2.32 4.30
CA ALA A 29 -13.35 1.27 3.99
C ALA A 29 -13.86 -0.12 4.40
N LEU A 30 -14.47 -0.24 5.58
CA LEU A 30 -15.07 -1.48 6.03
C LEU A 30 -16.24 -1.91 5.16
N ASP A 31 -17.11 -0.99 4.75
CA ASP A 31 -18.23 -1.28 3.84
C ASP A 31 -17.76 -1.71 2.45
N ALA A 32 -16.65 -1.15 1.96
CA ALA A 32 -16.06 -1.57 0.69
C ALA A 32 -15.44 -2.99 0.78
N LEU A 33 -14.94 -3.38 1.96
CA LEU A 33 -14.21 -4.63 2.15
C LEU A 33 -15.06 -5.77 2.72
N LYS A 34 -16.19 -5.48 3.36
CA LYS A 34 -17.04 -6.49 4.04
C LYS A 34 -17.51 -7.66 3.17
N PRO A 35 -17.70 -7.54 1.83
CA PRO A 35 -18.06 -8.70 1.01
C PRO A 35 -16.93 -9.74 0.89
N TYR A 36 -15.69 -9.34 1.18
CA TYR A 36 -14.49 -10.15 0.93
C TYR A 36 -13.71 -10.49 2.20
N PHE A 37 -13.78 -9.64 3.22
CA PHE A 37 -12.96 -9.76 4.43
C PHE A 37 -13.75 -9.40 5.68
N SER A 38 -13.44 -10.09 6.79
CA SER A 38 -13.98 -9.73 8.10
C SER A 38 -13.42 -8.38 8.57
N LYS A 39 -14.19 -7.67 9.42
CA LYS A 39 -13.78 -6.40 10.03
C LYS A 39 -12.36 -6.46 10.63
N LYS A 40 -12.05 -7.55 11.35
CA LYS A 40 -10.72 -7.78 11.96
C LYS A 40 -9.61 -7.81 10.91
N VAL A 41 -9.83 -8.52 9.80
CA VAL A 41 -8.86 -8.63 8.72
C VAL A 41 -8.68 -7.28 8.02
N SER A 42 -9.78 -6.60 7.67
CA SER A 42 -9.75 -5.30 7.02
C SER A 42 -8.97 -4.27 7.83
N LEU A 43 -9.29 -4.11 9.11
CA LEU A 43 -8.57 -3.17 9.99
C LEU A 43 -7.09 -3.52 10.16
N SER A 44 -6.77 -4.81 10.30
CA SER A 44 -5.38 -5.26 10.41
C SER A 44 -4.58 -4.94 9.15
N VAL A 45 -5.17 -5.12 7.96
CA VAL A 45 -4.49 -4.84 6.69
C VAL A 45 -4.38 -3.34 6.46
N ILE A 46 -5.43 -2.55 6.71
CA ILE A 46 -5.38 -1.08 6.61
C ILE A 46 -4.27 -0.53 7.51
N LYS A 47 -4.24 -0.94 8.79
CA LYS A 47 -3.16 -0.55 9.73
C LYS A 47 -1.77 -0.92 9.22
N TYR A 48 -1.63 -2.10 8.62
CA TYR A 48 -0.37 -2.54 8.04
C TYR A 48 0.03 -1.69 6.82
N LEU A 49 -0.91 -1.43 5.90
CA LEU A 49 -0.68 -0.58 4.74
C LEU A 49 -0.32 0.85 5.15
N SER A 50 -0.92 1.39 6.22
CA SER A 50 -0.53 2.69 6.77
C SER A 50 0.89 2.69 7.31
N LYS A 51 1.28 1.66 8.06
CA LYS A 51 2.67 1.51 8.51
C LYS A 51 3.67 1.39 7.36
N LYS A 52 3.21 0.94 6.19
CA LYS A 52 4.01 0.80 4.96
C LYS A 52 4.03 2.04 4.08
N GLY A 53 3.24 3.07 4.39
CA GLY A 53 3.13 4.28 3.57
C GLY A 53 2.27 4.11 2.31
N LEU A 54 1.40 3.09 2.25
CA LEU A 54 0.44 2.92 1.15
C LEU A 54 -0.92 3.54 1.44
N VAL A 55 -1.17 3.86 2.71
CA VAL A 55 -2.40 4.50 3.20
C VAL A 55 -1.99 5.61 4.16
N ASN A 56 -2.29 6.85 3.83
CA ASN A 56 -2.06 7.97 4.74
C ASN A 56 -3.21 8.02 5.75
N SER A 57 -2.88 8.22 7.03
CA SER A 57 -3.86 8.53 8.08
C SER A 57 -3.89 10.04 8.25
N LEU A 58 -5.01 10.67 7.90
CA LEU A 58 -5.14 12.13 7.88
C LEU A 58 -5.63 12.72 9.22
N GLY A 59 -5.91 11.86 10.20
CA GLY A 59 -6.55 12.23 11.48
C GLY A 59 -8.05 11.95 11.43
N ASN A 60 -8.73 11.98 12.59
CA ASN A 60 -10.19 11.77 12.70
C ASN A 60 -10.74 10.51 12.00
N SER A 61 -9.94 9.44 11.93
CA SER A 61 -10.28 8.20 11.19
C SER A 61 -10.48 8.38 9.68
N GLU A 62 -9.91 9.44 9.10
CA GLU A 62 -9.80 9.66 7.66
C GLU A 62 -8.50 9.09 7.10
N TYR A 63 -8.60 8.57 5.89
CA TYR A 63 -7.52 7.94 5.15
C TYR A 63 -7.50 8.41 3.70
N SER A 64 -6.33 8.32 3.07
CA SER A 64 -6.21 8.37 1.61
C SER A 64 -5.18 7.34 1.13
N LEU A 65 -5.28 6.93 -0.13
CA LEU A 65 -4.30 6.01 -0.72
C LEU A 65 -3.10 6.78 -1.28
N VAL A 66 -1.92 6.18 -1.16
CA VAL A 66 -0.72 6.62 -1.87
C VAL A 66 -0.61 5.82 -3.18
N PRO A 67 -0.22 6.44 -4.31
CA PRO A 67 0.02 5.72 -5.56
C PRO A 67 0.95 4.52 -5.38
N PHE A 68 0.54 3.38 -5.93
CA PHE A 68 1.30 2.14 -5.78
C PHE A 68 2.71 2.25 -6.38
N GLU A 69 2.85 3.00 -7.47
CA GLU A 69 4.14 3.28 -8.11
C GLU A 69 5.12 3.98 -7.16
N GLU A 70 4.65 4.97 -6.39
CA GLU A 70 5.47 5.68 -5.41
C GLU A 70 5.97 4.72 -4.32
N PHE A 71 5.10 3.85 -3.83
CA PHE A 71 5.49 2.79 -2.91
C PHE A 71 6.52 1.84 -3.53
N LEU A 72 6.31 1.38 -4.77
CA LEU A 72 7.26 0.52 -5.47
C LEU A 72 8.64 1.18 -5.60
N TYR A 73 8.66 2.46 -5.96
CA TYR A 73 9.90 3.22 -6.08
C TYR A 73 10.64 3.27 -4.75
N LEU A 74 9.99 3.70 -3.68
CA LEU A 74 10.60 3.81 -2.35
C LEU A 74 11.08 2.45 -1.80
N THR A 75 10.29 1.41 -2.00
CA THR A 75 10.64 0.05 -1.53
C THR A 75 11.77 -0.61 -2.32
N SER A 76 11.92 -0.23 -3.59
CA SER A 76 12.86 -0.88 -4.50
C SER A 76 14.09 -0.02 -4.80
N TYR A 77 14.15 1.23 -4.32
CA TYR A 77 15.20 2.19 -4.65
C TYR A 77 16.60 1.63 -4.38
N GLU A 78 16.86 1.16 -3.15
CA GLU A 78 18.17 0.59 -2.79
C GLU A 78 18.52 -0.66 -3.61
N TYR A 79 17.52 -1.47 -3.95
CA TYR A 79 17.71 -2.61 -4.84
C TYR A 79 18.12 -2.16 -6.24
N ILE A 80 17.39 -1.20 -6.83
CA ILE A 80 17.67 -0.66 -8.17
C ILE A 80 19.07 -0.02 -8.20
N LYS A 81 19.41 0.79 -7.18
CA LYS A 81 20.74 1.41 -7.01
C LYS A 81 21.85 0.37 -6.94
N ARG A 82 21.66 -0.72 -6.19
CA ARG A 82 22.63 -1.83 -6.14
C ARG A 82 22.80 -2.51 -7.51
N ARG A 83 21.71 -2.66 -8.27
CA ARG A 83 21.76 -3.30 -9.59
C ARG A 83 22.40 -2.40 -10.65
N SER A 84 22.24 -1.08 -10.55
CA SER A 84 22.87 -0.14 -11.48
C SER A 84 24.40 -0.08 -11.30
N THR A 85 24.90 -0.12 -10.06
CA THR A 85 26.35 -0.15 -9.78
C THR A 85 27.00 -1.46 -10.19
N LEU A 86 26.34 -2.60 -9.99
CA LEU A 86 26.82 -3.90 -10.47
C LEU A 86 27.02 -3.90 -11.99
N ARG A 87 26.04 -3.40 -12.76
CA ARG A 87 26.14 -3.32 -14.22
C ARG A 87 27.29 -2.44 -14.71
N ARG A 88 27.63 -1.36 -13.98
CA ARG A 88 28.77 -0.51 -14.30
C ARG A 88 30.11 -1.22 -14.08
N ARG A 89 30.22 -2.05 -13.03
CA ARG A 89 31.44 -2.85 -12.76
C ARG A 89 31.67 -4.01 -13.72
N THR A 90 30.61 -4.59 -14.30
CA THR A 90 30.75 -5.74 -15.23
C THR A 90 30.99 -5.33 -16.68
N ARG A 91 30.86 -4.03 -16.99
CA ARG A 91 31.04 -3.47 -18.35
C ARG A 91 32.19 -2.46 -18.44
N GLY A 92 32.88 -2.22 -17.33
CA GLY A 92 34.07 -1.36 -17.26
C GLY A 92 35.32 -2.19 -17.08
#